data_AF-A0A090RQQ6-F1
#
_entry.id   AF-A0A090RQQ6-F1
#
_cell.length_a   1.000
_cell.length_b   1.000
_cell.length_c   1.000
_cell.angle_alpha   90.00
_cell.angle_beta   90.00
_cell.angle_gamma   90.00
#
_symmetry.space_group_name_H-M   'P 1'
#
loop_
_entity.id
_entity.type
_entity.pdbx_description
1 polymer ?
#
loop_
_entity_poly.entity_id
_entity_poly.type
_entity_poly.pdbx_seq_one_letter_code
_entity_poly.pdbx_strand_id
1 'polypeptide(L)'
;MKTRILLLASAVAVIAGCGHNDDDSPAAQNYRYTVSVQNLSANQPLSPLAVLAHNSSFSMFEVGQPASVELEHLAEGGSNAELLALSSSDDNIYTGTSGNGSSCRDE
;
A
#
# COMPACT_ATOMS: atom_id res chain seq x y z
N MET A 1 -10.97 -67.23 -34.70
CA MET A 1 -12.02 -66.55 -33.91
C MET A 1 -11.51 -65.12 -33.68
N LYS A 2 -11.91 -64.03 -34.38
CA LYS A 2 -13.20 -63.27 -34.38
C LYS A 2 -13.58 -62.93 -32.92
N THR A 3 -13.63 -61.70 -32.36
CA THR A 3 -14.00 -60.32 -32.81
C THR A 3 -13.62 -59.27 -31.71
N ARG A 4 -13.10 -58.08 -32.06
CA ARG A 4 -13.66 -56.70 -31.96
C ARG A 4 -13.58 -55.91 -30.62
N ILE A 5 -13.06 -54.68 -30.73
CA ILE A 5 -13.08 -53.55 -29.79
C ILE A 5 -14.51 -52.98 -29.65
N LEU A 6 -14.98 -52.65 -28.43
CA LEU A 6 -16.08 -51.73 -28.04
C LEU A 6 -16.03 -51.55 -26.49
N LEU A 7 -15.77 -50.38 -25.86
CA LEU A 7 -16.50 -49.09 -25.70
C LEU A 7 -17.31 -48.98 -24.36
N LEU A 8 -17.24 -47.79 -23.73
CA LEU A 8 -18.08 -47.19 -22.65
C LEU A 8 -17.84 -47.69 -21.19
N ALA A 9 -17.80 -46.85 -20.14
CA ALA A 9 -18.47 -45.56 -19.93
C ALA A 9 -17.65 -44.58 -19.06
N SER A 10 -17.60 -43.34 -19.54
CA SER A 10 -17.30 -42.14 -18.76
C SER A 10 -18.39 -41.93 -17.71
N ALA A 11 -18.00 -41.79 -16.45
CA ALA A 11 -18.85 -41.26 -15.39
C ALA A 11 -18.11 -40.07 -14.76
N VAL A 12 -18.06 -38.95 -15.48
CA VAL A 12 -17.80 -37.65 -14.87
C VAL A 12 -19.07 -37.32 -14.08
N ALA A 13 -19.02 -37.55 -12.77
CA ALA A 13 -20.03 -37.04 -11.85
C ALA A 13 -19.90 -35.51 -11.81
N VAL A 14 -20.72 -34.82 -12.59
CA VAL A 14 -20.89 -33.37 -12.45
C VAL A 14 -21.78 -33.14 -11.24
N ILE A 15 -21.15 -32.88 -10.10
CA ILE A 15 -21.83 -32.34 -8.94
C ILE A 15 -22.15 -30.88 -9.28
N ALA A 16 -23.34 -30.63 -9.83
CA ALA A 16 -23.91 -29.29 -9.88
C ALA A 16 -24.42 -28.93 -8.48
N GLY A 17 -23.50 -28.59 -7.59
CA GLY A 17 -23.82 -27.91 -6.35
C GLY A 17 -24.10 -26.45 -6.65
N CYS A 18 -25.36 -26.04 -6.57
CA CYS A 18 -25.71 -24.62 -6.53
C CYS A 18 -25.18 -24.04 -5.22
N GLY A 19 -24.05 -23.33 -5.28
CA GLY A 19 -23.53 -22.53 -4.17
C GLY A 19 -24.45 -21.34 -3.94
N HIS A 20 -25.18 -21.38 -2.83
CA HIS A 20 -25.93 -20.24 -2.31
C HIS A 20 -24.93 -19.31 -1.62
N ASN A 21 -24.46 -18.28 -2.33
CA ASN A 21 -23.55 -17.27 -1.79
C ASN A 21 -24.37 -16.03 -1.43
N ASP A 22 -24.73 -15.91 -0.15
CA ASP A 22 -25.19 -14.64 0.44
C ASP A 22 -23.96 -13.79 0.78
N ASP A 23 -23.33 -13.18 -0.23
CA ASP A 23 -22.21 -12.25 -0.04
C ASP A 23 -22.67 -10.81 -0.33
N ASP A 24 -23.57 -10.28 0.50
CA ASP A 24 -23.83 -8.83 0.60
C ASP A 24 -22.72 -8.13 1.43
N SER A 25 -21.47 -8.51 1.23
CA SER A 25 -20.34 -7.72 1.72
C SER A 25 -20.14 -6.55 0.76
N PRO A 26 -20.22 -5.28 1.22
CA PRO A 26 -19.99 -4.15 0.34
C PRO A 26 -18.59 -4.30 -0.28
N ALA A 27 -18.52 -4.26 -1.61
CA ALA A 27 -17.26 -4.36 -2.33
C ALA A 27 -16.26 -3.33 -1.76
N ALA A 28 -15.04 -3.79 -1.48
CA ALA A 28 -13.96 -2.92 -1.01
C ALA A 28 -13.72 -1.81 -2.04
N GLN A 29 -14.03 -0.56 -1.67
CA GLN A 29 -13.83 0.61 -2.51
C GLN A 29 -12.37 1.04 -2.43
N ASN A 30 -11.63 0.85 -3.52
CA ASN A 30 -10.24 1.30 -3.62
C ASN A 30 -10.19 2.72 -4.20
N TYR A 31 -9.48 3.62 -3.52
CA TYR A 31 -9.22 4.98 -3.98
C TYR A 31 -7.78 5.12 -4.47
N ARG A 32 -7.57 5.94 -5.50
CA ARG A 32 -6.24 6.24 -6.02
C ARG A 32 -6.08 7.74 -6.12
N TYR A 33 -4.96 8.23 -5.61
CA TYR A 33 -4.61 9.64 -5.60
C TYR A 33 -3.29 9.87 -6.33
N THR A 34 -3.16 11.05 -6.92
CA THR A 34 -1.87 11.56 -7.42
C THR A 34 -1.50 12.75 -6.56
N VAL A 35 -0.38 12.65 -5.86
CA VAL A 35 0.16 13.71 -5.02
C VAL A 35 1.30 14.38 -5.77
N SER A 36 1.19 15.69 -5.99
CA SER A 36 2.24 16.51 -6.60
C SER A 36 2.73 17.50 -5.56
N VAL A 37 4.06 17.53 -5.35
CA VAL A 37 4.71 18.47 -4.43
C VAL A 37 5.70 19.29 -5.22
N GLN A 38 5.61 20.61 -5.07
CA GLN A 38 6.50 21.57 -5.71
C GLN A 38 7.34 22.27 -4.64
N ASN A 39 8.67 22.16 -4.77
CA ASN A 39 9.57 22.98 -3.97
C ASN A 39 9.56 24.42 -4.51
N LEU A 40 9.17 25.39 -3.66
CA LEU A 40 9.12 26.82 -3.98
C LEU A 40 10.31 27.60 -3.40
N SER A 41 11.23 26.93 -2.72
CA SER A 41 12.43 27.54 -2.16
C SER A 41 13.55 27.63 -3.20
N ALA A 42 14.41 28.64 -3.08
CA ALA A 42 15.58 28.81 -3.92
C ALA A 42 16.80 28.16 -3.25
N ASN A 43 17.48 27.26 -3.97
CA ASN A 43 18.71 26.59 -3.51
C ASN A 43 18.60 25.88 -2.15
N GLN A 44 17.39 25.46 -1.78
CA GLN A 44 17.16 24.66 -0.58
C GLN A 44 16.58 23.30 -1.00
N PRO A 45 17.41 22.26 -1.07
CA PRO A 45 16.94 20.91 -1.37
C PRO A 45 16.07 20.39 -0.23
N LEU A 46 14.99 19.71 -0.61
CA LEU A 46 14.15 18.98 0.32
C LEU A 46 14.62 17.52 0.40
N SER A 47 14.55 16.95 1.61
CA SER A 47 14.65 15.52 1.81
C SER A 47 13.60 14.77 0.97
N PRO A 48 13.80 13.46 0.72
CA PRO A 48 12.76 12.61 0.20
C PRO A 48 11.46 12.74 0.98
N LEU A 49 10.34 12.82 0.25
CA LEU A 49 9.02 12.99 0.85
C LEU A 49 8.49 11.63 1.34
N ALA A 50 7.87 11.58 2.51
CA ALA A 50 7.00 10.46 2.90
C ALA A 50 5.54 10.86 2.71
N VAL A 51 4.76 10.01 2.02
CA VAL A 51 3.31 10.19 1.90
C VAL A 51 2.65 8.94 2.48
N LEU A 52 1.91 9.12 3.58
CA LEU A 52 1.16 8.05 4.25
C LEU A 52 -0.33 8.33 4.17
N ALA A 53 -1.12 7.39 3.64
CA ALA A 53 -2.58 7.44 3.72
C ALA A 53 -3.01 6.71 5.00
N HIS A 54 -3.79 7.35 5.87
CA HIS A 54 -4.11 6.83 7.20
C HIS A 54 -5.54 7.18 7.64
N ASN A 55 -6.00 6.54 8.71
CA ASN A 55 -7.29 6.81 9.36
C ASN A 55 -7.15 7.81 10.52
N SER A 56 -8.26 8.12 11.20
CA SER A 56 -8.29 9.09 12.31
C SER A 56 -7.60 8.63 13.60
N SER A 57 -7.28 7.34 13.73
CA SER A 57 -6.57 6.79 14.88
C SER A 57 -5.06 6.98 14.78
N PHE A 58 -4.54 7.30 13.59
CA PHE A 58 -3.13 7.66 13.37
C PHE A 58 -2.98 9.18 13.23
N SER A 59 -1.95 9.72 13.89
CA SER A 59 -1.50 11.10 13.70
C SER A 59 0.00 11.09 13.43
N MET A 60 0.42 11.71 12.34
CA MET A 60 1.85 11.82 11.99
C MET A 60 2.61 12.69 12.99
N PHE A 61 2.02 13.81 13.39
CA PHE A 61 2.56 14.73 14.40
C PHE A 61 1.45 15.60 14.99
N GLU A 62 1.69 16.12 16.19
CA GLU A 62 0.83 17.11 16.83
C GLU A 62 1.66 18.26 17.38
N VAL A 63 1.19 19.50 17.19
CA VAL A 63 1.91 20.69 17.66
C VAL A 63 1.99 20.68 19.18
N GLY A 64 3.20 20.86 19.70
CA GLY A 64 3.47 20.86 21.14
C GLY A 64 3.71 19.47 21.73
N GLN A 65 3.61 18.40 20.93
CA GLN A 65 4.05 17.07 21.32
C GLN A 65 5.49 16.80 20.85
N PRO A 66 6.24 15.93 21.55
CA PRO A 66 7.52 15.42 21.06
C PRO A 66 7.35 14.73 19.69
N ALA A 67 8.37 14.83 18.84
CA ALA A 67 8.43 14.04 17.61
C ALA A 67 8.55 12.54 17.95
N SER A 68 7.97 11.68 17.11
CA SER A 68 8.28 10.25 17.16
C SER A 68 9.71 10.01 16.68
N VAL A 69 10.28 8.85 17.00
CA VAL A 69 11.64 8.47 16.58
C VAL A 69 11.73 8.44 15.04
N GLU A 70 10.71 7.92 14.37
CA GLU A 70 10.64 7.86 12.91
C GLU A 70 10.62 9.26 12.28
N LEU A 71 9.92 10.21 12.91
CA LEU A 71 9.86 11.60 12.45
C LEU A 71 11.18 12.33 12.70
N GLU A 72 11.89 12.03 13.80
CA GLU A 72 13.23 12.54 14.09
C GLU A 72 14.22 12.16 12.98
N HIS A 73 14.22 10.91 12.53
CA HIS A 73 15.06 10.45 11.42
C HIS A 73 14.84 11.25 10.13
N LEU A 74 13.60 11.61 9.82
CA LEU A 74 13.28 12.45 8.66
C LEU A 74 13.68 13.91 8.90
N ALA A 75 13.40 14.45 10.08
CA ALA A 75 13.62 15.87 10.39
C ALA A 75 15.11 16.21 10.50
N GLU A 76 15.92 15.32 11.08
CA GLU A 76 17.34 15.58 11.35
C GLU A 76 18.25 14.94 10.29
N GLY A 77 17.92 13.72 9.86
CA GLY A 77 18.73 12.94 8.93
C GLY A 77 18.24 12.94 7.48
N GLY A 78 17.03 13.43 7.22
CA GLY A 78 16.41 13.39 5.89
C GLY A 78 16.04 11.99 5.41
N SER A 79 16.10 10.95 6.27
CA SER A 79 15.67 9.59 5.93
C SER A 79 14.18 9.44 6.18
N ASN A 80 13.43 8.92 5.19
CA ASN A 80 12.04 8.55 5.38
C ASN A 80 11.83 7.03 5.55
N ALA A 81 12.90 6.24 5.65
CA ALA A 81 12.83 4.79 5.67
C ALA A 81 12.01 4.27 6.86
N GLU A 82 12.17 4.91 8.02
CA GLU A 82 11.51 4.56 9.27
C GLU A 82 10.01 4.83 9.21
N LEU A 83 9.59 5.96 8.61
CA LEU A 83 8.17 6.26 8.37
C LEU A 83 7.53 5.29 7.36
N LEU A 84 8.28 4.84 6.36
CA LEU A 84 7.79 3.84 5.42
C LEU A 84 7.70 2.46 6.07
N ALA A 85 8.62 2.10 6.97
CA ALA A 85 8.54 0.89 7.76
C ALA A 85 7.32 0.92 8.69
N LEU A 86 7.02 2.06 9.31
CA LEU A 86 5.81 2.26 10.13
C LEU A 86 4.53 1.98 9.35
N SER A 87 4.48 2.37 8.08
CA SER A 87 3.34 2.07 7.18
C SER A 87 3.08 0.58 6.95
N SER A 88 4.07 -0.27 7.21
CA SER A 88 3.95 -1.73 7.09
C SER A 88 3.59 -2.41 8.42
N SER A 89 3.66 -1.69 9.55
CA SER A 89 3.46 -2.24 10.89
C SER A 89 2.26 -1.66 11.65
N ASP A 90 1.72 -0.53 11.21
CA ASP A 90 0.54 0.10 11.83
C ASP A 90 -0.70 -0.07 10.94
N ASP A 91 -1.69 -0.82 11.43
CA ASP A 91 -2.96 -1.08 10.74
C ASP A 91 -3.78 0.20 10.47
N ASN A 92 -3.45 1.31 11.12
CA ASN A 92 -4.09 2.60 10.89
C ASN A 92 -3.53 3.34 9.67
N ILE A 93 -2.47 2.82 9.04
CA ILE A 93 -1.85 3.34 7.84
C ILE A 93 -2.15 2.39 6.68
N TYR A 94 -2.86 2.86 5.67
CA TYR A 94 -3.28 2.07 4.52
C TYR A 94 -2.16 1.86 3.49
N THR A 95 -1.32 2.88 3.29
CA THR A 95 -0.18 2.80 2.36
C THR A 95 0.82 3.91 2.67
N GLY A 96 2.11 3.59 2.51
CA GLY A 96 3.20 4.55 2.52
C GLY A 96 3.96 4.54 1.20
N THR A 97 4.32 5.72 0.69
CA THR A 97 5.14 5.86 -0.51
C THR A 97 6.17 6.98 -0.36
N SER A 98 7.31 6.81 -1.03
CA SER A 98 8.40 7.76 -1.04
C SER A 98 8.32 8.65 -2.29
N GLY A 99 8.43 9.96 -2.10
CA GLY A 99 8.69 10.91 -3.18
C GLY A 99 10.18 11.21 -3.27
N ASN A 100 10.65 11.55 -4.47
CA ASN A 100 12.04 11.93 -4.67
C ASN A 100 12.41 13.17 -3.85
N GLY A 101 13.57 13.15 -3.21
CA GLY A 101 14.20 14.35 -2.68
C GLY A 101 14.71 15.24 -3.81
N SER A 102 14.96 16.51 -3.50
CA SER A 102 15.71 17.39 -4.42
C SER A 102 17.18 17.31 -4.02
N SER A 103 18.08 16.99 -4.95
CA SER A 103 19.52 17.05 -4.62
C SER A 103 19.95 18.52 -4.51
N CYS A 104 20.96 18.80 -3.68
CA CYS A 104 21.79 19.98 -3.88
C CYS A 104 22.29 19.90 -5.32
N ARG A 105 22.02 20.89 -6.18
CA ARG A 105 22.74 20.97 -7.45
C ARG A 105 24.19 21.25 -7.10
N ASP A 106 25.09 20.32 -7.42
CA ASP A 106 26.50 20.62 -7.51
C ASP A 106 26.65 21.65 -8.66
N GLU A 107 27.00 22.89 -8.34
CA GLU A 107 27.42 23.90 -9.33
C GLU A 107 28.74 23.51 -10.00
#